data_AF-X1HE14-F1
#
_entry.id   AF-X1HE14-F1
#
_cell.length_a   1.000
_cell.length_b   1.000
_cell.length_c   1.000
_cell.angle_alpha   90.00
_cell.angle_beta   90.00
_cell.angle_gamma   90.00
#
_symmetry.space_group_name_H-M   'P 1'
#
loop_
_entity.id
_entity.type
_entity.pdbx_description
1 polymer ?
#
loop_
_entity_poly.entity_id
_entity_poly.type
_entity_poly.pdbx_seq_one_letter_code
_entity_poly.pdbx_strand_id
1 'polypeptide(L)'
;MAISKGKERKGAIFHAPYFVEWVRQEIEKKYGYRRLWRAGLKVYTSLDLDLQKKAEETLVPYLKENDHQGALLAIDPHTGWVKALVGGRDFAESQFNRATQARRQTGSAFKIFTYTAAIDSRKFTSVSPFYDAPIFFRRAKKVGKSGEIREEGEYWSPENFEKHFWGRVYLWQMFTHSINVSSVKLLQEVGVGKVIDYAHRLGIEGLLNHDLTLTLGTSGLSLLEMVRGYATIANYGIKVKPIFIQRVEDRKGRVIEENFPQGEI
;
A
#
# COMPACT_ATOMS: atom_id res chain seq x y z
N MET A 1 -21.07 -6.38 -19.74
CA MET A 1 -21.23 -5.39 -20.82
C MET A 1 -20.91 -6.10 -22.13
N ALA A 2 -21.90 -6.29 -23.00
CA ALA A 2 -21.68 -6.70 -24.38
C ALA A 2 -21.92 -5.44 -25.22
N ILE A 3 -20.95 -5.04 -26.04
CA ILE A 3 -21.08 -3.90 -26.93
C ILE A 3 -21.96 -4.36 -28.09
N SER A 4 -23.28 -4.20 -27.98
CA SER A 4 -24.16 -4.24 -29.14
C SER A 4 -24.24 -2.83 -29.72
N LYS A 5 -23.81 -2.67 -30.96
CA LYS A 5 -24.09 -1.49 -31.78
C LYS A 5 -25.61 -1.27 -31.82
N GLY A 6 -26.09 -0.14 -31.30
CA GLY A 6 -27.50 0.24 -31.40
C GLY A 6 -27.97 1.23 -30.33
N LYS A 7 -28.11 2.49 -30.74
CA LYS A 7 -28.70 3.65 -30.03
C LYS A 7 -27.96 4.13 -28.79
N GLU A 8 -27.33 5.30 -28.94
CA GLU A 8 -26.83 6.16 -27.87
C GLU A 8 -27.89 6.36 -26.79
N ARG A 9 -27.80 5.56 -25.72
CA ARG A 9 -28.31 5.97 -24.41
C ARG A 9 -27.42 7.14 -23.98
N LYS A 10 -28.00 8.33 -23.79
CA LYS A 10 -27.37 9.47 -23.11
C LYS A 10 -26.49 8.92 -21.98
N GLY A 11 -25.19 9.11 -22.11
CA GLY A 11 -24.16 8.30 -21.44
C GLY A 11 -24.40 8.20 -19.94
N ALA A 12 -24.49 6.97 -19.42
CA ALA A 12 -24.42 6.77 -17.98
C ALA A 12 -23.08 7.35 -17.51
N ILE A 13 -23.12 8.37 -16.66
CA ILE A 13 -21.92 8.92 -16.04
C ILE A 13 -21.41 7.82 -15.09
N PHE A 14 -20.33 7.15 -15.48
CA PHE A 14 -19.68 6.15 -14.64
C PHE A 14 -18.77 6.86 -13.64
N HIS A 15 -19.32 7.17 -12.46
CA HIS A 15 -18.54 7.65 -11.33
C HIS A 15 -17.62 6.54 -10.81
N ALA A 16 -16.42 6.90 -10.36
CA ALA A 16 -15.48 5.98 -9.71
C ALA A 16 -15.14 4.70 -10.51
N PRO A 17 -14.74 4.79 -11.79
CA PRO A 17 -14.66 3.62 -12.67
C PRO A 17 -13.72 2.52 -12.15
N TYR A 18 -12.59 2.88 -11.53
CA TYR A 18 -11.68 1.92 -10.90
C TYR A 18 -12.31 1.20 -9.71
N PHE A 19 -13.09 1.91 -8.87
CA PHE A 19 -13.78 1.32 -7.72
C PHE A 19 -14.88 0.35 -8.19
N VAL A 20 -15.69 0.79 -9.15
CA VAL A 20 -16.78 -0.02 -9.71
C VAL A 20 -16.23 -1.28 -10.37
N GLU A 21 -15.13 -1.17 -11.12
CA GLU A 21 -14.48 -2.33 -11.75
C GLU A 21 -13.91 -3.30 -10.71
N TRP A 22 -13.30 -2.79 -9.63
CA TRP A 22 -12.84 -3.63 -8.52
C TRP A 22 -14.01 -4.43 -7.91
N VAL A 23 -15.13 -3.74 -7.61
CA VAL A 23 -16.33 -4.39 -7.05
C VAL A 23 -16.90 -5.43 -8.01
N ARG A 24 -16.94 -5.12 -9.31
CA ARG A 24 -17.42 -6.04 -10.35
C ARG A 24 -16.59 -7.32 -10.37
N GLN A 25 -15.25 -7.21 -10.34
CA GLN A 25 -14.34 -8.35 -10.32
C GLN A 25 -14.52 -9.21 -9.06
N GLU A 26 -14.70 -8.60 -7.89
CA GLU A 26 -14.90 -9.34 -6.64
C GLU A 26 -16.25 -10.04 -6.58
N ILE A 27 -17.34 -9.39 -7.02
CA ILE A 27 -18.65 -10.04 -7.15
C ILE A 27 -18.58 -11.20 -8.16
N GLU A 28 -17.91 -11.01 -9.30
CA GLU A 28 -17.74 -12.07 -10.30
C GLU A 28 -16.95 -13.26 -9.73
N LYS A 29 -15.84 -12.99 -9.04
CA LYS A 29 -15.01 -14.01 -8.39
C LYS A 29 -15.78 -14.81 -7.35
N LYS A 30 -16.65 -14.15 -6.57
CA LYS A 30 -17.40 -14.77 -5.47
C LYS A 30 -18.69 -15.48 -5.90
N TYR A 31 -19.43 -14.89 -6.83
CA TYR A 31 -20.78 -15.36 -7.20
C TYR A 31 -20.87 -15.94 -8.62
N GLY A 32 -19.82 -15.77 -9.42
CA GLY A 32 -19.75 -16.17 -10.81
C GLY A 32 -20.46 -15.21 -11.76
N TYR A 33 -20.00 -15.22 -13.02
CA TYR A 33 -20.52 -14.38 -14.11
C TYR A 33 -22.05 -14.43 -14.25
N ARG A 34 -22.65 -15.63 -14.19
CA ARG A 34 -24.10 -15.79 -14.38
C ARG A 34 -24.91 -15.03 -13.32
N ARG A 35 -24.50 -15.08 -12.05
CA ARG A 35 -25.21 -14.37 -10.98
C ARG A 35 -25.01 -12.87 -11.08
N LEU A 36 -23.78 -12.41 -11.36
CA LEU A 36 -23.49 -10.98 -11.56
C LEU A 36 -24.44 -10.35 -12.60
N TRP A 37 -24.66 -11.02 -13.74
CA TRP A 37 -25.44 -10.44 -14.84
C TRP A 37 -26.93 -10.79 -14.85
N ARG A 38 -27.37 -11.87 -14.19
CA ARG A 38 -28.76 -12.35 -14.30
C ARG A 38 -29.54 -12.32 -12.99
N ALA A 39 -28.87 -12.26 -11.83
CA ALA A 39 -29.57 -12.36 -10.54
C ALA A 39 -30.19 -11.03 -10.08
N GLY A 40 -29.93 -9.92 -10.79
CA GLY A 40 -30.44 -8.60 -10.42
C GLY A 40 -29.95 -8.14 -9.05
N LEU A 41 -28.65 -8.37 -8.78
CA LEU A 41 -28.03 -8.04 -7.49
C LEU A 41 -28.03 -6.53 -7.25
N LYS A 42 -28.29 -6.11 -6.02
CA LYS A 42 -28.02 -4.75 -5.53
C LYS A 42 -26.77 -4.80 -4.66
N VAL A 43 -25.78 -4.00 -5.00
CA VAL A 43 -24.49 -3.95 -4.29
C VAL A 43 -24.37 -2.60 -3.62
N TYR A 44 -24.24 -2.61 -2.29
CA TYR A 44 -24.01 -1.43 -1.45
C TYR A 44 -22.53 -1.41 -1.09
N THR A 45 -21.85 -0.30 -1.40
CA THR A 45 -20.40 -0.15 -1.27
C THR A 45 -20.04 0.85 -0.18
N SER A 46 -18.78 0.84 0.23
CA SER A 46 -18.22 1.82 1.18
C SER A 46 -17.85 3.15 0.52
N LEU A 47 -17.98 3.26 -0.81
CA LEU A 47 -17.56 4.42 -1.61
C LEU A 47 -18.25 5.69 -1.09
N ASP A 48 -17.44 6.71 -0.82
CA ASP A 48 -17.91 8.05 -0.54
C ASP A 48 -17.75 8.87 -1.82
N LEU A 49 -18.87 9.23 -2.46
CA LEU A 49 -18.86 9.90 -3.75
C LEU A 49 -18.24 11.30 -3.68
N ASP A 50 -18.41 12.01 -2.57
CA ASP A 50 -17.84 13.34 -2.40
C ASP A 50 -16.33 13.26 -2.23
N LEU A 51 -15.85 12.30 -1.44
CA LEU A 51 -14.42 12.05 -1.28
C LEU A 51 -13.78 11.54 -2.57
N GLN A 52 -14.47 10.64 -3.29
CA GLN A 52 -14.01 10.14 -4.59
C GLN A 52 -13.86 11.28 -5.59
N LYS A 53 -14.86 12.16 -5.69
CA LYS A 53 -14.82 13.31 -6.59
C LYS A 53 -13.64 14.22 -6.26
N LYS A 54 -13.42 14.54 -4.99
CA LYS A 54 -12.25 15.32 -4.55
C LYS A 54 -10.92 14.63 -4.87
N ALA A 55 -10.84 13.30 -4.71
CA ALA A 55 -9.65 12.53 -5.05
C ALA A 55 -9.35 12.58 -6.56
N GLU A 56 -10.37 12.42 -7.41
CA GLU A 56 -10.24 12.53 -8.86
C GLU A 56 -9.85 13.95 -9.28
N GLU A 57 -10.52 14.97 -8.76
CA GLU A 57 -10.25 16.39 -9.03
C GLU A 57 -8.84 16.82 -8.61
N THR A 58 -8.30 16.23 -7.54
CA THR A 58 -6.96 16.56 -7.05
C THR A 58 -5.87 15.85 -7.85
N LEU A 59 -6.04 14.56 -8.16
CA LEU A 59 -4.98 13.75 -8.75
C LEU A 59 -4.99 13.76 -10.29
N VAL A 60 -6.18 13.61 -10.90
CA VAL A 60 -6.27 13.33 -12.35
C VAL A 60 -5.78 14.50 -13.21
N PRO A 61 -6.12 15.77 -12.95
CA PRO A 61 -5.60 16.89 -13.73
C PRO A 61 -4.08 16.96 -13.71
N TYR A 62 -3.47 16.83 -12.53
CA TYR A 62 -2.02 16.82 -12.37
C TYR A 62 -1.35 15.69 -13.19
N LEU A 63 -1.91 14.48 -13.12
CA LEU A 63 -1.40 13.35 -13.90
C LEU A 63 -1.52 13.57 -15.41
N LYS A 64 -2.61 14.18 -15.87
CA LYS A 64 -2.82 14.47 -17.29
C LYS A 64 -1.88 15.57 -17.79
N GLU A 65 -1.73 16.65 -17.03
CA GLU A 65 -0.86 17.78 -17.37
C GLU A 65 0.61 17.36 -17.49
N ASN A 66 1.08 16.44 -16.63
CA ASN A 66 2.47 16.01 -16.58
C ASN A 66 2.74 14.71 -17.36
N ASP A 67 1.76 14.19 -18.11
CA ASP A 67 1.86 12.89 -18.81
C ASP A 67 2.35 11.75 -17.89
N HIS A 68 1.79 11.68 -16.69
CA HIS A 68 2.17 10.72 -15.65
C HIS A 68 1.04 9.76 -15.30
N GLN A 69 1.41 8.68 -14.63
CA GLN A 69 0.48 7.75 -14.01
C GLN A 69 0.60 7.83 -12.48
N GLY A 70 -0.50 7.59 -11.79
CA GLY A 70 -0.55 7.67 -10.33
C GLY A 70 -1.76 6.92 -9.79
N ALA A 71 -1.87 6.91 -8.47
CA ALA A 71 -2.97 6.29 -7.76
C ALA A 71 -3.25 7.05 -6.46
N LEU A 72 -4.51 7.01 -6.02
CA LEU A 72 -4.93 7.51 -4.72
C LEU A 72 -5.89 6.49 -4.11
N LEU A 73 -5.71 6.22 -2.82
CA LEU A 73 -6.54 5.31 -2.07
C LEU A 73 -6.80 5.91 -0.69
N ALA A 74 -8.07 5.97 -0.29
CA ALA A 74 -8.47 6.43 1.03
C ALA A 74 -9.22 5.31 1.76
N ILE A 75 -8.76 4.98 2.95
CA ILE A 75 -9.38 4.00 3.85
C ILE A 75 -9.67 4.69 5.18
N ASP A 76 -10.85 4.45 5.72
CA ASP A 76 -11.15 4.78 7.12
C ASP A 76 -10.43 3.77 8.03
N PRO A 77 -9.46 4.21 8.87
CA PRO A 77 -8.63 3.30 9.65
C PRO A 77 -9.42 2.56 10.73
N HIS A 78 -10.55 3.08 11.19
CA HIS A 78 -11.35 2.47 12.26
C HIS A 78 -12.32 1.42 11.72
N THR A 79 -12.84 1.62 10.50
CA THR A 79 -13.85 0.74 9.91
C THR A 79 -13.31 -0.18 8.82
N GLY A 80 -12.15 0.15 8.24
CA GLY A 80 -11.61 -0.51 7.06
C GLY A 80 -12.34 -0.12 5.76
N TRP A 81 -13.32 0.78 5.82
CA TRP A 81 -14.08 1.20 4.65
C TRP A 81 -13.20 1.90 3.63
N VAL A 82 -13.19 1.39 2.40
CA VAL A 82 -12.50 2.06 1.29
C VAL A 82 -13.41 3.15 0.76
N LYS A 83 -13.04 4.40 1.03
CA LYS A 83 -13.87 5.58 0.76
C LYS A 83 -13.62 6.18 -0.61
N ALA A 84 -12.39 6.08 -1.12
CA ALA A 84 -12.03 6.53 -2.47
C ALA A 84 -10.93 5.64 -3.08
N LEU A 85 -10.99 5.43 -4.39
CA LEU A 85 -10.05 4.64 -5.18
C LEU A 85 -9.87 5.26 -6.58
N VAL A 86 -8.67 5.76 -6.85
CA VAL A 86 -8.22 6.22 -8.17
C VAL A 86 -7.05 5.33 -8.59
N GLY A 87 -7.21 4.59 -9.68
CA GLY A 87 -6.23 3.60 -10.15
C GLY A 87 -5.32 4.07 -11.30
N GLY A 88 -5.53 5.27 -11.81
CA GLY A 88 -4.80 5.81 -12.95
C GLY A 88 -5.38 7.14 -13.44
N ARG A 89 -4.71 7.76 -14.41
CA ARG A 89 -5.11 9.06 -14.98
C ARG A 89 -6.38 8.99 -15.82
N ASP A 90 -6.62 7.86 -16.46
CA ASP A 90 -7.74 7.66 -17.37
C ASP A 90 -8.07 6.16 -17.48
N PHE A 91 -9.29 5.82 -17.08
CA PHE A 91 -9.75 4.44 -17.08
C PHE A 91 -10.01 3.90 -18.49
N ALA A 92 -10.42 4.77 -19.43
CA ALA A 92 -10.68 4.36 -20.81
C ALA A 92 -9.37 4.03 -21.55
N GLU A 93 -8.28 4.69 -21.18
CA GLU A 93 -6.93 4.38 -21.67
C GLU A 93 -6.35 3.13 -20.98
N SER A 94 -6.50 3.02 -19.66
CA SER A 94 -5.89 1.94 -18.88
C SER A 94 -6.77 1.52 -17.70
N GLN A 95 -7.35 0.32 -17.80
CA GLN A 95 -8.11 -0.31 -16.72
C GLN A 95 -7.22 -0.93 -15.63
N PHE A 96 -5.88 -0.90 -15.80
CA PHE A 96 -4.94 -1.38 -14.80
C PHE A 96 -4.99 -0.51 -13.54
N ASN A 97 -5.46 -1.07 -12.44
CA ASN A 97 -5.66 -0.37 -11.18
C ASN A 97 -4.36 -0.31 -10.39
N ARG A 98 -3.65 0.83 -10.48
CA ARG A 98 -2.35 1.01 -9.82
C ARG A 98 -2.45 1.07 -8.29
N ALA A 99 -3.60 1.38 -7.73
CA ALA A 99 -3.78 1.38 -6.28
C ALA A 99 -3.73 -0.04 -5.69
N THR A 100 -4.18 -1.06 -6.44
CA THR A 100 -4.29 -2.44 -5.95
C THR A 100 -3.38 -3.44 -6.65
N GLN A 101 -2.96 -3.18 -7.90
CA GLN A 101 -2.21 -4.12 -8.73
C GLN A 101 -0.76 -3.73 -8.95
N ALA A 102 -0.43 -2.42 -8.96
CA ALA A 102 0.94 -1.99 -9.20
C ALA A 102 1.80 -2.24 -7.96
N ARG A 103 2.86 -3.02 -8.10
CA ARG A 103 3.88 -3.18 -7.06
C ARG A 103 5.05 -2.25 -7.36
N ARG A 104 5.36 -1.34 -6.43
CA ARG A 104 6.45 -0.36 -6.57
C ARG A 104 7.29 -0.33 -5.30
N GLN A 105 8.56 0.07 -5.46
CA GLN A 105 9.40 0.40 -4.31
C GLN A 105 8.75 1.52 -3.53
N THR A 106 8.67 1.36 -2.21
CA THR A 106 7.96 2.28 -1.32
C THR A 106 8.87 3.39 -0.80
N GLY A 107 10.18 3.24 -0.98
CA GLY A 107 11.16 4.19 -0.50
C GLY A 107 11.07 4.40 1.01
N SER A 108 11.33 5.63 1.44
CA SER A 108 11.33 5.99 2.86
C SER A 108 9.98 5.81 3.57
N ALA A 109 8.86 5.67 2.85
CA ALA A 109 7.57 5.36 3.46
C ALA A 109 7.58 4.01 4.21
N PHE A 110 8.50 3.09 3.86
CA PHE A 110 8.65 1.84 4.59
C PHE A 110 9.24 2.02 6.01
N LYS A 111 9.98 3.12 6.27
CA LYS A 111 10.66 3.33 7.56
C LYS A 111 9.70 3.25 8.74
N ILE A 112 8.42 3.61 8.55
CA ILE A 112 7.42 3.52 9.62
C ILE A 112 7.36 2.12 10.26
N PHE A 113 7.54 1.04 9.48
CA PHE A 113 7.54 -0.34 9.98
C PHE A 113 8.78 -0.64 10.82
N THR A 114 9.97 -0.21 10.35
CA THR A 114 11.24 -0.34 11.11
C THR A 114 11.16 0.38 12.45
N TYR A 115 10.68 1.62 12.46
CA TYR A 115 10.63 2.44 13.67
C TYR A 115 9.56 1.94 14.64
N THR A 116 8.42 1.46 14.12
CA THR A 116 7.38 0.84 14.95
C THR A 116 7.93 -0.41 15.66
N ALA A 117 8.60 -1.30 14.92
CA ALA A 117 9.23 -2.49 15.50
C ALA A 117 10.33 -2.14 16.53
N ALA A 118 11.10 -1.08 16.28
CA ALA A 118 12.12 -0.60 17.20
C ALA A 118 11.52 -0.13 18.54
N ILE A 119 10.50 0.72 18.49
CA ILE A 119 9.84 1.28 19.68
C ILE A 119 9.12 0.16 20.44
N ASP A 120 8.37 -0.70 19.75
CA ASP A 120 7.61 -1.77 20.40
C ASP A 120 8.52 -2.86 21.00
N SER A 121 9.77 -2.98 20.52
CA SER A 121 10.77 -3.85 21.15
C SER A 121 11.14 -3.45 22.59
N ARG A 122 10.74 -2.25 23.06
CA ARG A 122 11.09 -1.64 24.36
C ARG A 122 12.59 -1.37 24.55
N LYS A 123 13.42 -1.65 23.55
CA LYS A 123 14.87 -1.38 23.56
C LYS A 123 15.20 0.06 23.15
N PHE A 124 14.31 0.69 22.39
CA PHE A 124 14.50 2.04 21.85
C PHE A 124 13.39 2.97 22.30
N THR A 125 13.75 4.23 22.50
CA THR A 125 12.83 5.34 22.80
C THR A 125 13.05 6.46 21.79
N SER A 126 12.16 7.46 21.78
CA SER A 126 12.32 8.63 20.89
C SER A 126 13.67 9.33 21.07
N VAL A 127 14.25 9.29 22.27
CA VAL A 127 15.53 9.91 22.62
C VAL A 127 16.72 8.94 22.60
N SER A 128 16.56 7.73 22.05
CA SER A 128 17.69 6.83 21.84
C SER A 128 18.69 7.46 20.86
N PRO A 129 19.98 7.58 21.24
CA PRO A 129 20.99 8.21 20.41
C PRO A 129 21.50 7.26 19.33
N PHE A 130 21.75 7.81 18.15
CA PHE A 130 22.42 7.18 17.02
C PHE A 130 23.52 8.11 16.49
N TYR A 131 24.48 7.53 15.79
CA TYR A 131 25.54 8.28 15.14
C TYR A 131 25.46 8.11 13.62
N ASP A 132 25.09 9.18 12.94
CA ASP A 132 25.02 9.28 11.50
C ASP A 132 26.41 9.59 10.95
N ALA A 133 27.06 8.57 10.37
CA ALA A 133 28.42 8.60 9.87
C ALA A 133 28.61 7.47 8.85
N PRO A 134 29.62 7.56 7.95
CA PRO A 134 29.88 6.53 6.94
C PRO A 134 29.90 5.14 7.54
N ILE A 135 29.27 4.18 6.85
CA ILE A 135 29.23 2.78 7.27
C ILE A 135 29.24 1.87 6.05
N PHE A 136 29.97 0.76 6.17
CA PHE A 136 30.05 -0.27 5.15
C PHE A 136 29.48 -1.57 5.69
N PHE A 137 28.62 -2.20 4.91
CA PHE A 137 28.05 -3.50 5.19
C PHE A 137 28.59 -4.50 4.19
N ARG A 138 29.01 -5.67 4.67
CA ARG A 138 29.40 -6.76 3.77
C ARG A 138 28.16 -7.23 3.00
N ARG A 139 28.24 -7.31 1.66
CA ARG A 139 27.16 -7.86 0.85
C ARG A 139 27.03 -9.36 1.12
N ALA A 140 25.80 -9.85 1.25
CA ALA A 140 25.55 -11.28 1.19
C ALA A 140 25.89 -11.79 -0.22
N LYS A 141 26.57 -12.93 -0.32
CA LYS A 141 26.83 -13.58 -1.61
C LYS A 141 25.49 -13.90 -2.28
N LYS A 142 25.20 -13.29 -3.42
CA LYS A 142 24.02 -13.63 -4.22
C LYS A 142 24.36 -14.82 -5.11
N VAL A 143 23.63 -15.92 -4.92
CA VAL A 143 23.59 -17.02 -5.88
C VAL A 143 22.59 -16.62 -6.97
N GLY A 144 23.07 -16.47 -8.20
CA GLY A 144 22.23 -16.19 -9.36
C GLY A 144 21.25 -17.34 -9.60
N LYS A 145 20.16 -17.07 -10.34
CA LYS A 145 19.16 -18.09 -10.71
C LYS A 145 19.75 -19.26 -11.51
N SER A 146 20.93 -19.07 -12.11
CA SER A 146 21.73 -20.08 -12.83
C SER A 146 22.71 -20.86 -11.94
N GLY A 147 22.78 -20.58 -10.64
CA GLY A 147 23.80 -21.13 -9.73
C GLY A 147 25.13 -20.37 -9.74
N GLU A 148 25.29 -19.37 -10.60
CA GLU A 148 26.49 -18.53 -10.64
C GLU A 148 26.57 -17.61 -9.42
N ILE A 149 27.72 -17.60 -8.74
CA ILE A 149 28.02 -16.60 -7.72
C ILE A 149 28.50 -15.36 -8.46
N ARG A 150 27.74 -14.26 -8.41
CA ARG A 150 28.19 -12.97 -8.94
C ARG A 150 29.06 -12.28 -7.89
N GLU A 151 30.32 -12.02 -8.23
CA GLU A 151 31.20 -11.14 -7.46
C GLU A 151 30.82 -9.67 -7.71
N GLU A 152 29.71 -9.23 -7.11
CA GLU A 152 29.52 -7.80 -6.86
C GLU A 152 30.41 -7.39 -5.68
N GLY A 153 30.95 -6.16 -5.72
CA GLY A 153 31.90 -5.65 -4.73
C GLY A 153 31.52 -6.00 -3.28
N GLU A 154 32.53 -6.33 -2.47
CA GLU A 154 32.36 -6.95 -1.14
C GLU A 154 31.48 -6.15 -0.17
N TYR A 155 31.36 -4.84 -0.37
CA TYR A 155 30.70 -3.91 0.53
C TYR A 155 29.59 -3.10 -0.14
N TRP A 156 28.59 -2.74 0.66
CA TRP A 156 27.55 -1.77 0.36
C TRP A 156 27.58 -0.65 1.39
N SER A 157 27.51 0.60 0.93
CA SER A 157 27.41 1.78 1.78
C SER A 157 26.11 2.52 1.44
N PRO A 158 25.16 2.68 2.38
CA PRO A 158 24.04 3.58 2.19
C PRO A 158 24.50 5.05 2.22
N GLU A 159 23.74 5.91 1.54
CA GLU A 159 23.96 7.37 1.54
C GLU A 159 22.67 8.09 1.96
N ASN A 160 22.83 9.22 2.65
CA ASN A 160 21.73 10.13 2.93
C ASN A 160 21.37 10.91 1.66
N PHE A 161 20.09 11.29 1.56
CA PHE A 161 19.62 12.08 0.41
C PHE A 161 20.38 13.40 0.23
N GLU A 162 20.69 14.08 1.33
CA GLU A 162 21.41 15.37 1.35
C GLU A 162 22.93 15.22 1.16
N LYS A 163 23.45 14.00 1.02
CA LYS A 163 24.89 13.69 0.84
C LYS A 163 25.82 14.22 1.94
N HIS A 164 25.29 14.58 3.10
CA HIS A 164 26.07 14.84 4.31
C HIS A 164 25.68 13.91 5.46
N PHE A 165 26.53 13.90 6.48
CA PHE A 165 26.30 13.17 7.73
C PHE A 165 25.89 14.14 8.82
N TRP A 166 24.94 13.72 9.65
CA TRP A 166 24.37 14.53 10.73
C TRP A 166 25.15 14.40 12.06
N GLY A 167 26.08 13.44 12.17
CA GLY A 167 26.75 13.15 13.43
C GLY A 167 25.78 12.55 14.45
N ARG A 168 25.80 13.03 15.70
CA ARG A 168 24.90 12.51 16.73
C ARG A 168 23.46 12.99 16.48
N VAL A 169 22.54 12.04 16.36
CA VAL A 169 21.10 12.26 16.19
C VAL A 169 20.30 11.39 17.15
N TYR A 170 19.05 11.74 17.38
CA TYR A 170 18.08 10.93 18.15
C TYR A 170 17.10 10.22 17.21
N LEU A 171 16.51 9.11 17.68
CA LEU A 171 15.56 8.31 16.91
C LEU A 171 14.41 9.15 16.34
N TRP A 172 13.89 10.13 17.09
CA TRP A 172 12.87 11.04 16.57
C TRP A 172 13.38 11.89 15.39
N GLN A 173 14.62 12.40 15.45
CA GLN A 173 15.23 13.20 14.37
C GLN A 173 15.46 12.36 13.13
N MET A 174 15.93 11.11 13.32
CA MET A 174 16.15 10.18 12.21
C MET A 174 14.85 9.92 11.43
N PHE A 175 13.72 9.77 12.15
CA PHE A 175 12.41 9.61 11.53
C PHE A 175 11.96 10.90 10.82
N THR A 176 12.02 12.04 11.51
CA THR A 176 11.60 13.35 10.98
C THR A 176 12.35 13.73 9.71
N HIS A 177 13.67 13.55 9.68
CA HIS A 177 14.51 13.89 8.53
C HIS A 177 14.74 12.72 7.58
N SER A 178 14.12 11.57 7.84
CA SER A 178 14.26 10.37 7.02
C SER A 178 15.74 9.98 6.77
N ILE A 179 16.58 10.04 7.80
CA ILE A 179 18.03 9.80 7.68
C ILE A 179 18.28 8.34 7.29
N ASN A 180 18.86 8.09 6.11
CA ASN A 180 19.00 6.74 5.54
C ASN A 180 19.99 5.90 6.33
N VAL A 181 21.20 6.43 6.54
CA VAL A 181 22.31 5.67 7.13
C VAL A 181 21.95 5.23 8.55
N SER A 182 21.43 6.13 9.36
CA SER A 182 20.97 5.82 10.71
C SER A 182 19.74 4.89 10.73
N SER A 183 18.83 4.98 9.75
CA SER A 183 17.71 4.01 9.64
C SER A 183 18.19 2.60 9.33
N VAL A 184 19.24 2.44 8.52
CA VAL A 184 19.85 1.13 8.24
C VAL A 184 20.52 0.56 9.50
N LYS A 185 21.21 1.40 10.29
CA LYS A 185 21.75 0.99 11.60
C LYS A 185 20.63 0.53 12.54
N LEU A 186 19.52 1.28 12.60
CA LEU A 186 18.35 0.88 13.38
C LEU A 186 17.80 -0.49 12.95
N LEU A 187 17.65 -0.72 11.64
CA LEU A 187 17.20 -2.01 11.11
C LEU A 187 18.16 -3.14 11.50
N GLN A 188 19.47 -2.91 11.46
CA GLN A 188 20.47 -3.89 11.87
C GLN A 188 20.33 -4.28 13.34
N GLU A 189 20.15 -3.29 14.23
CA GLU A 189 19.99 -3.49 15.68
C GLU A 189 18.66 -4.19 16.05
N VAL A 190 17.57 -3.85 15.33
CA VAL A 190 16.26 -4.48 15.54
C VAL A 190 16.21 -5.90 14.96
N GLY A 191 16.90 -6.11 13.83
CA GLY A 191 16.89 -7.34 13.05
C GLY A 191 15.87 -7.33 11.92
N VAL A 192 16.31 -7.71 10.72
CA VAL A 192 15.49 -7.69 9.49
C VAL A 192 14.24 -8.56 9.62
N GLY A 193 14.38 -9.80 10.11
CA GLY A 193 13.25 -10.71 10.29
C GLY A 193 12.17 -10.15 11.22
N LYS A 194 12.59 -9.49 12.31
CA LYS A 194 11.65 -8.84 13.25
C LYS A 194 10.86 -7.72 12.57
N VAL A 195 11.51 -6.91 11.73
CA VAL A 195 10.81 -5.84 10.99
C VAL A 195 9.86 -6.42 9.95
N ILE A 196 10.23 -7.52 9.28
CA ILE A 196 9.34 -8.25 8.37
C ILE A 196 8.10 -8.76 9.09
N ASP A 197 8.27 -9.41 10.25
CA ASP A 197 7.15 -9.90 11.07
C ASP A 197 6.20 -8.76 11.48
N TYR A 198 6.76 -7.61 11.88
CA TYR A 198 5.95 -6.42 12.20
C TYR A 198 5.20 -5.87 10.98
N ALA A 199 5.85 -5.76 9.83
CA ALA A 199 5.19 -5.31 8.61
C ALA A 199 4.00 -6.22 8.26
N HIS A 200 4.16 -7.54 8.40
CA HIS A 200 3.07 -8.49 8.20
C HIS A 200 1.94 -8.34 9.22
N ARG A 201 2.27 -8.20 10.52
CA ARG A 201 1.28 -7.93 11.57
C ARG A 201 0.51 -6.63 11.34
N LEU A 202 1.15 -5.62 10.75
CA LEU A 202 0.54 -4.33 10.44
C LEU A 202 -0.30 -4.33 9.15
N GLY A 203 -0.21 -5.38 8.32
CA GLY A 203 -1.09 -5.58 7.16
C GLY A 203 -0.40 -5.65 5.80
N ILE A 204 0.93 -5.72 5.76
CA ILE A 204 1.68 -6.03 4.52
C ILE A 204 1.55 -7.52 4.21
N GLU A 205 1.13 -7.89 3.00
CA GLU A 205 0.96 -9.29 2.59
C GLU A 205 2.08 -9.76 1.65
N GLY A 206 2.67 -8.83 0.91
CA GLY A 206 3.69 -9.10 -0.08
C GLY A 206 5.01 -9.58 0.50
N LEU A 207 5.81 -10.22 -0.36
CA LEU A 207 7.17 -10.62 -0.04
C LEU A 207 8.06 -9.39 0.21
N LEU A 208 8.84 -9.45 1.29
CA LEU A 208 9.78 -8.42 1.69
C LEU A 208 11.22 -8.92 1.52
N ASN A 209 12.10 -8.03 1.06
CA ASN A 209 13.52 -8.32 0.95
C ASN A 209 14.11 -8.59 2.34
N HIS A 210 14.78 -9.72 2.50
CA HIS A 210 15.42 -10.11 3.76
C HIS A 210 16.87 -9.61 3.83
N ASP A 211 17.06 -8.30 3.67
CA ASP A 211 18.36 -7.62 3.76
C ASP A 211 18.23 -6.20 4.34
N LEU A 212 19.37 -5.55 4.58
CA LEU A 212 19.43 -4.22 5.20
C LEU A 212 18.88 -3.08 4.32
N THR A 213 18.63 -3.33 3.03
CA THR A 213 18.00 -2.35 2.15
C THR A 213 16.49 -2.24 2.39
N LEU A 214 15.89 -3.20 3.10
CA LEU A 214 14.46 -3.25 3.41
C LEU A 214 13.93 -1.93 3.97
N THR A 215 14.64 -1.33 4.95
CA THR A 215 14.19 -0.08 5.59
C THR A 215 14.24 1.13 4.64
N LEU A 216 14.90 1.01 3.49
CA LEU A 216 14.92 2.02 2.44
C LEU A 216 13.81 1.79 1.40
N GLY A 217 12.94 0.80 1.63
CA GLY A 217 11.75 0.53 0.82
C GLY A 217 12.04 -0.12 -0.53
N THR A 218 13.04 -1.01 -0.60
CA THR A 218 13.42 -1.71 -1.83
C THR A 218 12.46 -2.84 -2.22
N SER A 219 11.54 -3.23 -1.33
CA SER A 219 10.51 -4.23 -1.60
C SER A 219 9.37 -3.64 -2.43
N GLY A 220 8.89 -4.39 -3.42
CA GLY A 220 7.75 -3.98 -4.25
C GLY A 220 6.42 -4.27 -3.55
N LEU A 221 5.70 -3.22 -3.14
CA LEU A 221 4.39 -3.30 -2.49
C LEU A 221 3.33 -2.51 -3.26
N SER A 222 2.06 -2.88 -3.10
CA SER A 222 0.93 -2.08 -3.62
C SER A 222 0.60 -0.91 -2.69
N LEU A 223 -0.07 0.11 -3.24
CA LEU A 223 -0.58 1.22 -2.43
C LEU A 223 -1.59 0.72 -1.39
N LEU A 224 -2.43 -0.25 -1.73
CA LEU A 224 -3.37 -0.89 -0.80
C LEU A 224 -2.68 -1.49 0.41
N GLU A 225 -1.57 -2.22 0.22
CA GLU A 225 -0.79 -2.79 1.33
C GLU A 225 -0.22 -1.66 2.21
N MET A 226 0.37 -0.63 1.62
CA MET A 226 0.94 0.49 2.37
C MET A 226 -0.13 1.25 3.16
N VAL A 227 -1.26 1.59 2.55
CA VAL A 227 -2.35 2.29 3.23
C VAL A 227 -2.93 1.44 4.35
N ARG A 228 -3.06 0.12 4.17
CA ARG A 228 -3.49 -0.78 5.26
C ARG A 228 -2.49 -0.81 6.41
N GLY A 229 -1.19 -0.87 6.12
CA GLY A 229 -0.12 -0.77 7.12
C GLY A 229 -0.21 0.51 7.96
N TYR A 230 -0.38 1.64 7.29
CA TYR A 230 -0.56 2.95 7.93
C TYR A 230 -1.89 3.03 8.69
N ALA A 231 -2.96 2.46 8.17
CA ALA A 231 -4.28 2.44 8.82
C ALA A 231 -4.22 1.70 10.16
N THR A 232 -3.49 0.59 10.26
CA THR A 232 -3.30 -0.12 11.53
C THR A 232 -2.63 0.77 12.58
N ILE A 233 -1.62 1.55 12.19
CA ILE A 233 -0.94 2.49 13.10
C ILE A 233 -1.88 3.63 13.49
N ALA A 234 -2.61 4.20 12.53
CA ALA A 234 -3.61 5.24 12.78
C ALA A 234 -4.77 4.76 13.67
N ASN A 235 -5.06 3.45 13.65
CA ASN A 235 -6.06 2.79 14.48
C ASN A 235 -5.45 2.18 15.75
N TYR A 236 -4.40 2.79 16.29
CA TYR A 236 -3.78 2.41 17.57
C TYR A 236 -3.32 0.95 17.67
N GLY A 237 -2.90 0.37 16.54
CA GLY A 237 -2.44 -1.00 16.44
C GLY A 237 -3.52 -2.02 16.05
N ILE A 238 -4.78 -1.61 15.94
CA ILE A 238 -5.87 -2.51 15.53
C ILE A 238 -5.90 -2.60 14.01
N LYS A 239 -5.53 -3.76 13.48
CA LYS A 239 -5.52 -4.02 12.03
C LYS A 239 -6.93 -4.28 11.55
N VAL A 240 -7.40 -3.46 10.61
CA VAL A 240 -8.68 -3.66 9.93
C VAL A 240 -8.48 -4.28 8.54
N LYS A 241 -9.47 -5.06 8.10
CA LYS A 241 -9.53 -5.55 6.72
C LYS A 241 -10.17 -4.47 5.84
N PRO A 242 -9.60 -4.14 4.67
CA PRO A 242 -10.26 -3.24 3.72
C PRO A 242 -11.62 -3.81 3.26
N ILE A 243 -12.67 -3.00 3.39
CA ILE A 243 -14.04 -3.32 3.00
C ILE A 243 -14.46 -2.35 1.90
N PHE A 244 -14.70 -2.88 0.70
CA PHE A 244 -15.24 -2.12 -0.45
C PHE A 244 -16.74 -2.34 -0.63
N ILE A 245 -17.22 -3.54 -0.28
CA ILE A 245 -18.61 -3.97 -0.42
C ILE A 245 -19.16 -4.16 0.98
N GLN A 246 -20.14 -3.35 1.36
CA GLN A 246 -20.79 -3.45 2.68
C GLN A 246 -21.89 -4.50 2.67
N ARG A 247 -22.69 -4.57 1.60
CA ARG A 247 -23.85 -5.45 1.54
C ARG A 247 -24.21 -5.81 0.11
N VAL A 248 -24.67 -7.03 -0.10
CA VAL A 248 -25.22 -7.49 -1.37
C VAL A 248 -26.61 -8.07 -1.13
N GLU A 249 -27.56 -7.68 -1.96
CA GLU A 249 -28.93 -8.20 -1.94
C GLU A 249 -29.30 -8.83 -3.29
N ASP A 250 -30.19 -9.81 -3.27
CA ASP A 250 -30.80 -10.35 -4.49
C ASP A 250 -31.97 -9.47 -5.00
N ARG A 251 -32.54 -9.82 -6.16
CA ARG A 251 -33.69 -9.09 -6.74
C ARG A 251 -34.92 -9.01 -5.82
N LYS A 252 -35.05 -9.92 -4.85
CA LYS A 252 -36.16 -9.96 -3.88
C LYS A 252 -35.84 -9.16 -2.61
N GLY A 253 -34.67 -8.51 -2.54
CA GLY A 253 -34.22 -7.76 -1.36
C GLY A 253 -33.66 -8.64 -0.24
N ARG A 254 -33.39 -9.93 -0.50
CA ARG A 254 -32.77 -10.80 0.50
C ARG A 254 -31.27 -10.52 0.54
N VAL A 255 -30.74 -10.25 1.73
CA VAL A 255 -29.31 -10.07 1.96
C VAL A 255 -28.59 -11.40 1.72
N ILE A 256 -27.60 -11.38 0.83
CA ILE A 256 -26.75 -12.56 0.53
C ILE A 256 -25.35 -12.44 1.12
N GLU A 257 -24.91 -11.21 1.40
CA GLU A 257 -23.63 -10.89 2.02
C GLU A 257 -23.76 -9.57 2.76
N GLU A 258 -23.12 -9.50 3.91
CA GLU A 258 -22.92 -8.28 4.67
C GLU A 258 -21.53 -8.32 5.31
N ASN A 259 -20.77 -7.25 5.15
CA ASN A 259 -19.42 -7.11 5.66
C ASN A 259 -19.38 -5.98 6.69
N PHE A 260 -19.10 -6.35 7.92
CA PHE A 260 -18.96 -5.42 9.04
C PHE A 260 -17.49 -5.13 9.31
N PRO A 261 -17.15 -3.94 9.84
CA PRO A 261 -15.83 -3.67 10.38
C PRO A 261 -15.38 -4.77 11.35
N GLN A 262 -14.18 -5.29 11.14
CA GLN A 262 -13.53 -6.29 11.99
C GLN A 262 -12.09 -5.83 12.26
N GLY A 263 -11.68 -5.88 13.52
CA GLY A 263 -10.35 -5.52 13.98
C GLY A 263 -9.61 -6.72 14.56
N GLU A 264 -8.32 -6.84 14.22
CA GLU A 264 -7.39 -7.81 14.78
C GLU A 264 -6.28 -7.06 15.57
N ILE A 265 -5.87 -7.61 16.71
CA ILE A 265 -4.76 -7.09 17.56
C ILE A 265 -3.47 -7.84 17.23
#